data_AF-A0A2N5YS79-F1
#
_entry.id   AF-A0A2N5YS79-F1
#
_cell.length_a   1.000
_cell.length_b   1.000
_cell.length_c   1.000
_cell.angle_alpha   90.00
_cell.angle_beta   90.00
_cell.angle_gamma   90.00
#
_symmetry.space_group_name_H-M   'P 1'
#
loop_
_entity.id
_entity.type
_entity.pdbx_description
1 polymer ?
#
loop_
_entity_poly.entity_id
_entity_poly.type
_entity_poly.pdbx_seq_one_letter_code
_entity_poly.pdbx_strand_id
1 'polypeptide(L)'
;MLEIPVMHHTEYIESLLNDEKISVFDSGKSIVYHDPCELGRGSNIYDQPRNILRKLGELRKTEFDKENSLCCGGSLSNSVI
;
A
#
# COMPACT_ATOMS: atom_id res chain seq x y z
N MET A 1 4.93 -27.65 -5.54
CA MET A 1 4.57 -26.23 -5.34
C MET A 1 3.89 -25.78 -6.61
N LEU A 2 2.70 -25.18 -6.55
CA LEU A 2 2.03 -24.68 -7.76
C LEU A 2 2.78 -23.43 -8.24
N GLU A 3 3.06 -23.34 -9.54
CA GLU A 3 3.75 -22.21 -10.16
C GLU A 3 2.78 -21.05 -10.44
N ILE A 4 1.98 -20.67 -9.45
CA ILE A 4 1.01 -19.56 -9.58
C ILE A 4 1.62 -18.34 -8.87
N PRO A 5 1.91 -17.24 -9.59
CA PRO A 5 2.38 -16.02 -8.96
C PRO A 5 1.29 -15.45 -8.06
N VAL A 6 1.62 -15.21 -6.80
CA VAL A 6 0.76 -14.53 -5.83
C VAL A 6 1.25 -13.10 -5.70
N MET A 7 0.33 -12.15 -5.83
CA MET A 7 0.61 -10.72 -5.73
C MET A 7 -0.46 -10.03 -4.90
N HIS A 8 -0.07 -8.96 -4.20
CA HIS A 8 -1.01 -8.09 -3.53
C HIS A 8 -1.76 -7.22 -4.55
N HIS A 9 -3.01 -6.87 -4.27
CA HIS A 9 -3.84 -6.08 -5.20
C HIS A 9 -3.21 -4.72 -5.54
N THR A 10 -2.42 -4.13 -4.65
CA THR A 10 -1.70 -2.87 -4.94
C THR A 10 -0.65 -3.04 -6.03
N GLU A 11 0.05 -4.18 -6.06
CA GLU A 11 1.02 -4.48 -7.12
C GLU A 11 0.30 -4.69 -8.45
N TYR A 12 -0.86 -5.36 -8.42
CA TYR A 12 -1.63 -5.61 -9.62
C TYR A 12 -2.24 -4.32 -10.17
N ILE A 13 -2.85 -3.50 -9.32
CA ILE A 13 -3.41 -2.20 -9.71
C ILE A 13 -2.32 -1.28 -10.29
N GLU A 14 -1.14 -1.25 -9.68
CA GLU A 14 -0.02 -0.48 -10.23
C GLU A 14 0.38 -1.00 -11.61
N SER A 15 0.44 -2.33 -11.81
CA SER A 15 0.71 -2.91 -13.14
C SER A 15 -0.35 -2.51 -14.18
N LEU A 16 -1.63 -2.49 -13.80
CA LEU A 16 -2.71 -2.09 -14.70
C LEU A 16 -2.65 -0.60 -15.06
N LEU A 17 -2.21 0.25 -14.12
CA LEU A 17 -1.97 1.68 -14.37
C LEU A 17 -0.76 1.91 -15.28
N ASN A 18 0.32 1.14 -15.10
CA ASN A 18 1.51 1.23 -15.94
C ASN A 18 1.26 0.70 -17.36
N ASP A 19 0.42 -0.32 -17.49
CA ASP A 19 -0.03 -0.89 -18.77
C ASP A 19 -1.14 -0.05 -19.44
N GLU A 20 -1.54 1.08 -18.85
CA GLU A 20 -2.62 1.95 -19.34
C GLU A 20 -3.99 1.24 -19.52
N LYS A 21 -4.19 0.10 -18.84
CA LYS A 21 -5.45 -0.67 -18.88
C LYS A 21 -6.55 -0.03 -18.05
N ILE A 22 -6.15 0.74 -17.04
CA ILE A 22 -7.04 1.56 -16.23
C ILE A 22 -6.42 2.95 -16.07
N SER A 23 -7.26 3.95 -15.80
CA SER A 23 -6.84 5.31 -15.50
C SER A 23 -7.47 5.79 -14.20
N VAL A 24 -6.76 6.66 -13.49
CA VAL A 24 -7.27 7.37 -12.32
C VAL A 24 -7.20 8.87 -12.56
N PHE A 25 -8.05 9.62 -11.88
CA PHE A 25 -8.00 11.08 -11.88
C PHE A 25 -7.52 11.58 -10.52
N ASP A 26 -6.77 12.68 -10.53
CA ASP A 26 -6.39 13.37 -9.32
C ASP A 26 -7.64 13.96 -8.66
N SER A 27 -7.91 13.57 -7.43
CA SER A 27 -9.05 14.07 -6.65
C SER A 27 -8.77 15.41 -5.97
N GLY A 28 -7.52 15.89 -5.97
CA GLY A 28 -7.06 17.09 -5.26
C GLY A 28 -7.08 16.95 -3.74
N LYS A 29 -7.34 15.75 -3.21
CA LYS A 29 -7.44 15.50 -1.77
C LYS A 29 -6.06 15.30 -1.16
N SER A 30 -5.91 15.74 0.08
CA SER A 30 -4.79 15.38 0.93
C SER A 30 -5.00 13.97 1.50
N ILE A 31 -4.00 13.11 1.34
CA ILE A 31 -4.06 11.70 1.73
C ILE A 31 -2.95 11.43 2.75
N VAL A 32 -3.30 10.80 3.86
CA VAL A 32 -2.34 10.14 4.76
C VAL A 32 -2.55 8.64 4.61
N TYR A 33 -1.46 7.89 4.43
CA TYR A 33 -1.52 6.45 4.26
C TYR A 33 -1.00 5.75 5.51
N HIS A 34 -1.80 4.81 6.01
CA HIS A 34 -1.41 3.92 7.08
C HIS A 34 -0.86 2.63 6.44
N ASP A 35 0.44 2.37 6.59
CA ASP A 35 1.07 1.20 5.99
C ASP A 35 0.67 -0.08 6.75
N PRO A 36 -0.02 -1.05 6.11
CA PRO A 36 -0.38 -2.29 6.78
C PRO A 36 0.85 -3.08 7.21
N CYS A 37 0.85 -3.59 8.44
CA CYS A 37 2.00 -4.31 9.01
C CYS A 37 2.41 -5.55 8.20
N GLU A 38 1.45 -6.38 7.79
CA GLU A 38 1.70 -7.60 7.01
C GLU A 38 2.23 -7.28 5.61
N LEU A 39 1.71 -6.22 4.98
CA LEU A 39 2.10 -5.83 3.63
C LEU A 39 3.49 -5.19 3.64
N GLY A 40 3.70 -4.23 4.54
CA GLY A 40 4.95 -3.52 4.70
C GLY A 40 6.03 -4.38 5.34
N ARG A 41 5.90 -4.72 6.63
CA ARG A 41 6.94 -5.44 7.36
C ARG A 41 7.02 -6.92 6.97
N GLY A 42 5.89 -7.55 6.65
CA GLY A 42 5.84 -8.96 6.27
C GLY A 42 6.27 -9.21 4.82
N SER A 43 5.87 -8.34 3.89
CA SER A 43 6.09 -8.56 2.44
C SER A 43 7.00 -7.53 1.78
N ASN A 44 7.47 -6.51 2.50
CA ASN A 44 8.28 -5.39 2.00
C ASN A 44 7.62 -4.59 0.86
N ILE A 45 6.28 -4.56 0.83
CA ILE A 45 5.49 -3.84 -0.17
C ILE A 45 5.03 -2.50 0.43
N TYR A 46 5.77 -1.45 0.12
CA TYR A 46 5.48 -0.08 0.58
C TYR A 46 5.17 0.88 -0.57
N ASP A 47 5.88 0.72 -1.69
CA ASP A 47 5.91 1.75 -2.71
C ASP A 47 4.71 1.62 -3.65
N GLN A 48 4.27 0.41 -3.98
CA GLN A 48 3.13 0.13 -4.86
C GLN A 48 1.84 0.83 -4.41
N PRO A 49 1.36 0.68 -3.15
CA PRO A 49 0.21 1.47 -2.69
C PRO A 49 0.47 2.97 -2.74
N ARG A 50 1.68 3.43 -2.37
CA ARG A 50 2.01 4.86 -2.32
C ARG A 50 2.09 5.49 -3.71
N ASN A 51 2.57 4.77 -4.71
CA ASN A 51 2.61 5.20 -6.10
C ASN A 51 1.22 5.40 -6.67
N ILE A 52 0.29 4.48 -6.36
CA ILE A 52 -1.14 4.63 -6.71
C ILE A 52 -1.73 5.87 -6.04
N LEU A 53 -1.52 6.04 -4.72
CA LEU A 53 -2.08 7.16 -3.96
C LEU A 53 -1.55 8.53 -4.43
N ARG A 54 -0.27 8.62 -4.83
CA ARG A 54 0.31 9.86 -5.40
C ARG A 54 -0.33 10.27 -6.73
N LYS A 55 -0.94 9.34 -7.46
CA LYS A 55 -1.72 9.65 -8.68
C LYS A 55 -3.14 10.15 -8.37
N LEU A 56 -3.65 9.87 -7.17
CA LEU A 56 -5.02 10.19 -6.74
C LEU A 56 -5.12 11.51 -5.95
N GLY A 57 -3.99 12.02 -5.44
CA GLY A 57 -3.95 13.24 -4.65
C GLY A 57 -2.60 13.47 -3.99
N GLU A 58 -2.58 14.39 -3.02
CA GLU A 58 -1.36 14.78 -2.32
C GLU A 58 -1.09 13.84 -1.14
N LEU A 59 -0.14 12.92 -1.31
CA LEU A 59 0.29 12.02 -0.24
C LEU A 59 1.19 12.76 0.76
N ARG A 60 0.65 13.02 1.96
CA ARG A 60 1.36 13.65 3.07
C ARG A 60 2.28 12.66 3.78
N LYS A 61 3.46 13.14 4.18
CA LYS A 61 4.40 12.40 5.00
C LYS A 61 4.06 12.51 6.48
N THR A 62 4.38 11.47 7.24
CA THR A 62 4.24 11.45 8.69
C THR A 62 5.45 10.77 9.34
N GLU A 63 5.60 10.92 10.66
CA GLU A 63 6.60 10.17 11.43
C GLU A 63 6.31 8.66 11.51
N PHE A 64 5.07 8.25 11.18
CA PHE A 64 4.60 6.86 11.22
C PHE A 64 4.48 6.24 9.82
N ASP A 65 5.30 6.70 8.87
CA ASP A 65 5.36 6.15 7.53
C ASP A 65 6.19 4.84 7.49
N LYS A 66 5.80 3.95 6.59
CA LYS A 66 6.50 2.71 6.22
C LYS A 66 6.75 1.79 7.42
N GLU A 67 8.00 1.42 7.69
CA GLU A 67 8.38 0.53 8.78
C GLU A 67 7.96 1.05 10.15
N ASN A 68 7.85 2.37 10.30
CA ASN A 68 7.45 3.06 11.53
C ASN A 68 5.93 3.12 11.73
N SER A 69 5.14 2.51 10.85
CA SER A 69 3.69 2.57 10.97
C SER A 69 3.20 1.80 12.19
N LEU A 70 2.33 2.48 12.95
CA LEU A 70 1.67 1.93 14.13
C LEU A 70 0.79 0.73 13.76
N CYS A 71 0.55 -0.18 14.70
CA CYS A 71 -0.46 -1.21 14.48
C CYS A 71 -1.86 -0.57 14.57
N CYS A 72 -2.73 -0.81 13.58
CA CYS A 72 -4.13 -0.35 13.65
C CYS A 72 -4.96 -1.09 14.71
N GLY A 73 -4.45 -2.20 15.26
CA GLY A 73 -5.15 -3.04 16.24
C GLY A 73 -6.25 -3.92 15.65
N GLY A 74 -6.49 -3.88 14.33
CA GLY A 74 -7.58 -4.62 13.67
C GLY A 74 -7.39 -6.14 13.64
N SER A 75 -6.14 -6.61 13.66
CA SER A 75 -5.82 -8.04 13.81
C SER A 75 -5.36 -8.30 15.24
N LEU A 76 -6.25 -8.77 16.10
CA LEU A 76 -5.97 -9.12 17.50
C LEU A 76 -5.12 -10.41 17.66
N SER A 77 -4.62 -10.98 16.56
CA SER A 77 -3.94 -12.29 16.55
C SER A 77 -2.41 -12.23 16.65
N ASN A 78 -1.79 -11.06 16.68
CA ASN A 78 -0.34 -10.96 16.88
C ASN A 78 0.00 -10.38 18.27
N SER A 79 -0.20 -11.18 19.32
CA SER A 79 0.25 -10.88 20.69
C SER A 79 1.77 -11.00 20.87
N VAL A 80 2.54 -11.01 19.77
CA VAL A 80 4.00 -11.06 19.76
C VAL A 80 4.50 -9.95 18.85
N ILE A 81 4.50 -8.73 19.39
CA ILE A 81 5.38 -7.64 19.00
C ILE A 81 6.23 -7.34 20.23
#